data_AF-A0A820STL1-F1
#
_entry.id   AF-A0A820STL1-F1
#
_cell.length_a   1.000
_cell.length_b   1.000
_cell.length_c   1.000
_cell.angle_alpha   90.00
_cell.angle_beta   90.00
_cell.angle_gamma   90.00
#
_symmetry.space_group_name_H-M   'P 1'
#
loop_
_entity.id
_entity.type
_entity.pdbx_description
1 polymer ?
#
loop_
_entity_poly.entity_id
_entity_poly.type
_entity_poly.pdbx_seq_one_letter_code
_entity_poly.pdbx_strand_id
1 'polypeptide(L)'
;RVEDGTLCGREDETRDICINGVCMPIGCDYKYGSNATEDVCGVCNGQNRTCKLIHDEKTISDIGIIHLVDIPVNTTRISVTQISSNIDRYYLAVRYTNGTYILNGLYSLQLYNIQIRISSAKLVYS
;
A
#
# COMPACT_ATOMS: atom_id res chain seq x y z
N ARG A 1 29.02 -10.01 6.43
CA ARG A 1 28.16 -11.07 7.02
C ARG A 1 27.02 -10.34 7.72
N VAL A 2 25.78 -10.64 7.37
CA VAL A 2 24.59 -10.03 7.98
C VAL A 2 24.26 -10.81 9.26
N GLU A 3 23.78 -10.13 10.30
CA GLU A 3 23.41 -10.79 11.56
C GLU A 3 22.12 -11.58 11.39
N ASP A 4 22.04 -12.73 12.08
CA ASP A 4 20.82 -13.54 12.10
C ASP A 4 19.67 -12.73 12.71
N GLY A 5 18.51 -12.78 12.06
CA GLY A 5 17.35 -11.96 12.43
C GLY A 5 17.24 -10.62 11.70
N THR A 6 18.24 -10.22 10.90
CA THR A 6 18.13 -9.03 10.05
C THR A 6 17.05 -9.24 8.99
N LEU A 7 16.11 -8.30 8.85
CA LEU A 7 15.10 -8.34 7.78
C LEU A 7 15.75 -8.41 6.40
N CYS A 8 15.21 -9.26 5.54
CA CYS A 8 15.63 -9.45 4.16
C CYS A 8 14.39 -9.70 3.28
N GLY A 9 14.57 -9.68 1.96
CA GLY A 9 13.47 -9.86 1.02
C GLY A 9 13.60 -8.90 -0.16
N ARG A 10 13.00 -9.26 -1.30
CA ARG A 10 12.97 -8.38 -2.50
C ARG A 10 11.88 -7.30 -2.42
N GLU A 11 10.96 -7.43 -1.47
CA GLU A 11 9.81 -6.56 -1.30
C GLU A 11 9.66 -6.21 0.17
N ASP A 12 9.36 -4.93 0.48
CA ASP A 12 9.10 -4.40 1.83
C ASP A 12 7.87 -5.02 2.55
N GLU A 13 7.29 -6.09 1.99
CA GLU A 13 6.08 -6.75 2.44
C GLU A 13 6.36 -8.11 3.08
N THR A 14 7.56 -8.67 2.90
CA THR A 14 7.91 -9.94 3.52
C THR A 14 8.52 -9.72 4.91
N ARG A 15 8.25 -10.65 5.83
CA ARG A 15 8.83 -10.65 7.18
C ARG A 15 10.12 -11.46 7.23
N ASP A 16 10.69 -11.74 6.06
CA ASP A 16 11.78 -12.69 5.92
C ASP A 16 13.02 -12.16 6.66
N ILE A 17 13.79 -13.08 7.23
CA ILE A 17 15.01 -12.73 7.97
C ILE A 17 16.19 -13.55 7.49
N CYS A 18 17.38 -12.97 7.60
CA CYS A 18 18.61 -13.70 7.39
C CYS A 18 18.82 -14.72 8.51
N ILE A 19 19.11 -15.98 8.16
CA ILE A 19 19.60 -17.02 9.06
C ILE A 19 20.78 -17.69 8.36
N ASN A 20 21.97 -17.64 8.97
CA ASN A 20 23.22 -18.14 8.39
C ASN A 20 23.51 -17.59 6.98
N GLY A 21 23.12 -16.33 6.73
CA GLY A 21 23.33 -15.66 5.44
C GLY A 21 22.34 -16.05 4.33
N VAL A 22 21.33 -16.86 4.62
CA VAL A 22 20.23 -17.17 3.70
C VAL A 22 18.98 -16.42 4.13
N CYS A 23 18.26 -15.83 3.18
CA CYS A 23 16.99 -15.15 3.47
C CYS A 23 15.88 -16.20 3.62
N MET A 24 15.31 -16.28 4.81
CA MET A 24 14.36 -17.31 5.20
C MET A 24 12.96 -16.72 5.44
N PRO A 25 11.90 -17.37 4.95
CA PRO A 25 10.54 -16.88 5.11
C PRO A 25 10.05 -16.99 6.54
N ILE A 26 9.34 -15.96 7.00
CA ILE A 26 8.72 -15.89 8.33
C ILE A 26 7.22 -15.64 8.20
N GLY A 27 6.42 -16.47 8.88
CA GLY A 27 4.96 -16.30 8.92
C GLY A 27 4.54 -14.98 9.59
N CYS A 28 3.29 -14.58 9.41
CA CYS A 28 2.74 -13.38 10.07
C CYS A 28 2.75 -13.45 11.60
N ASP A 29 2.94 -14.64 12.18
CA ASP A 29 3.06 -14.92 13.60
C ASP A 29 4.51 -14.86 14.11
N TYR A 30 5.43 -14.35 13.27
CA TYR A 30 6.86 -14.18 13.55
C TYR A 30 7.61 -15.50 13.83
N LYS A 31 7.13 -16.62 13.28
CA LYS A 31 7.77 -17.92 13.44
C LYS A 31 8.42 -18.41 12.14
N TYR A 32 9.65 -18.89 12.28
CA TYR A 32 10.37 -19.57 11.21
C TYR A 32 9.69 -20.90 10.83
N GLY A 33 9.51 -21.14 9.53
CA GLY A 33 8.84 -22.32 9.00
C GLY A 33 7.32 -22.33 9.21
N SER A 34 6.73 -21.23 9.71
CA SER A 34 5.29 -21.08 9.84
C SER A 34 4.68 -20.70 8.50
N ASN A 35 3.60 -21.37 8.12
CA ASN A 35 2.78 -21.03 6.95
C ASN A 35 1.67 -20.02 7.30
N ALA A 36 1.75 -19.36 8.46
CA ALA A 36 0.77 -18.38 8.88
C ALA A 36 0.77 -17.16 7.96
N THR A 37 -0.40 -16.82 7.41
CA THR A 37 -0.60 -15.65 6.54
C THR A 37 -1.64 -14.71 7.14
N GLU A 38 -1.55 -13.44 6.74
CA GLU A 38 -2.59 -12.46 7.07
C GLU A 38 -3.84 -12.70 6.23
N ASP A 39 -4.99 -12.53 6.86
CA ASP A 39 -6.27 -12.51 6.18
C ASP A 39 -6.48 -11.18 5.41
N VAL A 40 -7.63 -10.99 4.76
CA VAL A 40 -7.90 -9.75 4.00
C VAL A 40 -7.94 -8.50 4.90
N CYS A 41 -8.21 -8.69 6.19
CA CYS A 41 -8.25 -7.65 7.21
C CYS A 41 -6.86 -7.33 7.81
N GLY A 42 -5.80 -8.01 7.35
CA GLY A 42 -4.45 -7.85 7.91
C GLY A 42 -4.26 -8.56 9.25
N VAL A 43 -5.17 -9.48 9.63
CA VAL A 43 -5.06 -10.25 10.88
C VAL A 43 -4.36 -11.57 10.60
N CYS A 44 -3.30 -11.85 11.35
CA CYS A 44 -2.55 -13.10 11.21
C CYS A 44 -3.41 -14.32 11.56
N ASN A 45 -3.50 -15.31 10.66
CA ASN A 45 -4.44 -16.44 10.74
C ASN A 45 -5.89 -16.01 10.97
N GLY A 46 -6.27 -14.83 10.49
CA GLY A 46 -7.62 -14.30 10.60
C GLY A 46 -8.64 -15.04 9.74
N GLN A 47 -9.91 -14.71 9.94
CA GLN A 47 -11.05 -15.38 9.30
C GLN A 47 -11.85 -14.45 8.36
N ASN A 48 -11.29 -13.30 7.96
CA ASN A 48 -11.93 -12.30 7.11
C ASN A 48 -13.21 -11.68 7.71
N ARG A 49 -13.31 -11.59 9.05
CA ARG A 49 -14.53 -11.16 9.76
C ARG A 49 -14.39 -9.85 10.55
N THR A 50 -13.17 -9.34 10.71
CA THR A 50 -12.86 -8.15 11.52
C THR A 50 -12.90 -6.85 10.74
N CYS A 51 -13.12 -6.92 9.43
CA CYS A 51 -13.21 -5.79 8.52
C CYS A 51 -14.34 -6.01 7.51
N LYS A 52 -14.65 -4.96 6.74
CA LYS A 52 -15.60 -5.02 5.62
C LYS A 52 -14.89 -4.56 4.36
N LEU A 53 -15.16 -5.24 3.24
CA LEU A 53 -14.74 -4.76 1.94
C LEU A 53 -15.64 -3.59 1.53
N ILE A 54 -15.03 -2.48 1.14
CA ILE A 54 -15.70 -1.31 0.59
C ILE A 54 -15.27 -1.19 -0.87
N HIS A 55 -16.23 -1.06 -1.76
CA HIS A 55 -16.02 -0.82 -3.19
C HIS A 55 -16.94 0.30 -3.63
N ASP A 56 -16.39 1.23 -4.40
CA ASP A 56 -17.11 2.38 -4.92
C ASP A 56 -16.52 2.79 -6.28
N GLU A 57 -17.34 3.39 -7.12
CA GLU A 57 -16.96 3.90 -8.43
C GLU A 57 -17.58 5.29 -8.63
N LYS A 58 -16.75 6.24 -9.07
CA LYS A 58 -17.19 7.62 -9.29
C LYS A 58 -16.73 8.11 -10.65
N THR A 59 -17.69 8.46 -11.51
CA THR A 59 -17.42 9.18 -12.75
C THR A 59 -17.17 10.65 -12.45
N ILE A 60 -16.12 11.21 -13.04
CA ILE A 60 -15.67 12.57 -12.79
C ILE A 60 -15.82 13.41 -14.06
N SER A 61 -16.62 14.47 -14.01
CA SER A 61 -16.79 15.44 -15.10
C SER A 61 -16.37 16.86 -14.74
N ASP A 62 -16.08 17.12 -13.47
CA ASP A 62 -15.68 18.43 -12.98
C ASP A 62 -14.23 18.75 -13.35
N ILE A 63 -13.91 20.05 -13.39
CA ILE A 63 -12.55 20.53 -13.69
C ILE A 63 -11.86 20.92 -12.39
N GLY A 64 -10.59 20.53 -12.24
CA GLY A 64 -9.73 20.96 -11.14
C GLY A 64 -9.40 19.82 -10.17
N ILE A 65 -9.11 20.19 -8.92
CA ILE A 65 -8.78 19.24 -7.86
C ILE A 65 -10.06 18.71 -7.25
N ILE A 66 -10.29 17.40 -7.40
CA ILE A 66 -11.55 16.76 -7.01
C ILE A 66 -11.25 15.78 -5.88
N HIS A 67 -11.97 15.93 -4.77
CA HIS A 67 -11.91 14.98 -3.68
C HIS A 67 -12.71 13.72 -4.03
N LEU A 68 -12.05 12.57 -3.88
CA LEU A 68 -12.63 11.26 -4.18
C LEU A 68 -13.08 10.57 -2.89
N VAL A 69 -12.13 10.31 -1.99
CA VAL A 69 -12.37 9.55 -0.77
C VAL A 69 -11.34 9.90 0.30
N ASP A 70 -11.77 9.91 1.56
CA ASP A 70 -10.86 9.89 2.71
C ASP A 70 -10.60 8.44 3.10
N ILE A 71 -9.32 8.06 3.21
CA ILE A 71 -8.93 6.73 3.67
C ILE A 71 -8.95 6.73 5.21
N PRO A 72 -9.87 5.99 5.86
CA PRO A 72 -9.91 5.92 7.31
C PRO A 72 -8.66 5.25 7.88
N VAL A 73 -8.37 5.55 9.14
CA VAL A 73 -7.37 4.79 9.91
C VAL A 73 -7.78 3.31 9.98
N ASN A 74 -6.79 2.41 10.05
CA ASN A 74 -6.97 0.95 10.06
C ASN A 74 -7.57 0.35 8.77
N THR A 75 -7.46 1.05 7.65
CA THR A 75 -7.78 0.47 6.33
C THR A 75 -6.59 -0.34 5.81
N THR A 76 -6.86 -1.53 5.27
CA THR A 76 -5.86 -2.40 4.65
C THR A 76 -6.17 -2.58 3.16
N ARG A 77 -5.15 -2.94 2.37
CA ARG A 77 -5.29 -3.37 0.96
C ARG A 77 -6.09 -2.39 0.07
N ILE A 78 -5.73 -1.11 0.14
CA ILE A 78 -6.37 -0.05 -0.63
C ILE A 78 -5.89 -0.14 -2.08
N SER A 79 -6.83 -0.14 -3.02
CA SER A 79 -6.55 -0.04 -4.45
C SER A 79 -7.46 1.02 -5.06
N VAL A 80 -6.88 1.95 -5.81
CA VAL A 80 -7.60 3.00 -6.52
C VAL A 80 -7.14 2.96 -7.97
N THR A 81 -8.05 2.65 -8.87
CA THR A 81 -7.76 2.56 -10.30
C THR A 81 -8.49 3.68 -11.02
N GLN A 82 -7.74 4.52 -11.72
CA GLN A 82 -8.32 5.46 -12.67
C GLN A 82 -8.62 4.72 -13.97
N ILE A 83 -9.90 4.56 -14.28
CA ILE A 83 -10.36 4.01 -15.55
C ILE A 83 -10.68 5.19 -16.46
N SER A 84 -9.75 5.55 -17.33
CA SER A 84 -9.90 6.70 -18.23
C SER A 84 -9.31 6.36 -19.60
N SER A 85 -9.72 7.09 -20.64
CA SER A 85 -9.07 6.96 -21.94
C SER A 85 -7.64 7.51 -21.88
N ASN A 86 -6.75 7.06 -22.76
CA ASN A 86 -5.36 7.55 -22.85
C ASN A 86 -5.22 9.06 -23.15
N ILE A 87 -6.34 9.77 -23.33
CA ILE A 87 -6.43 11.20 -23.69
C ILE A 87 -6.84 12.04 -22.46
N ASP A 88 -7.29 11.41 -21.38
CA ASP A 88 -7.87 12.13 -20.25
C ASP A 88 -6.77 12.73 -19.37
N ARG A 89 -6.90 14.00 -18.99
CA ARG A 89 -5.89 14.79 -18.26
C ARG A 89 -6.03 14.70 -16.73
N TYR A 90 -6.58 13.59 -16.23
CA TYR A 90 -6.72 13.35 -14.80
C TYR A 90 -5.54 12.55 -14.27
N TYR A 91 -5.10 12.91 -13.07
CA TYR A 91 -4.03 12.23 -12.36
C TYR A 91 -4.46 12.07 -10.90
N LEU A 92 -4.33 10.85 -10.37
CA LEU A 92 -4.59 10.61 -8.95
C LEU A 92 -3.59 11.39 -8.10
N ALA A 93 -4.07 11.97 -7.01
CA ALA A 93 -3.22 12.64 -6.03
C ALA A 93 -3.54 12.12 -4.63
N VAL A 94 -2.51 12.05 -3.78
CA VAL A 94 -2.64 11.63 -2.38
C VAL A 94 -2.08 12.71 -1.50
N ARG A 95 -2.82 13.09 -0.45
CA ARG A 95 -2.41 14.08 0.54
C ARG A 95 -2.76 13.60 1.94
N TYR A 96 -2.01 14.09 2.93
CA TYR A 96 -2.37 13.98 4.33
C TYR A 96 -3.62 14.83 4.65
N THR A 97 -4.25 14.54 5.79
CA THR A 97 -5.42 15.29 6.29
C THR A 97 -5.10 16.76 6.61
N ASN A 98 -3.83 17.09 6.87
CA ASN A 98 -3.37 18.46 7.06
C ASN A 98 -3.19 19.25 5.74
N GLY A 99 -3.48 18.64 4.59
CA GLY A 99 -3.41 19.26 3.26
C GLY A 99 -2.09 19.06 2.51
N THR A 100 -1.06 18.49 3.16
CA THR A 100 0.25 18.26 2.51
C THR A 100 0.17 17.12 1.50
N TYR A 101 0.54 17.39 0.24
CA TYR A 101 0.58 16.39 -0.82
C TYR A 101 1.77 15.43 -0.67
N ILE A 102 1.50 14.15 -0.89
CA ILE A 102 2.45 13.04 -0.87
C ILE A 102 2.77 12.60 -2.31
N LEU A 103 1.73 12.53 -3.15
CA LEU A 103 1.81 12.18 -4.56
C LEU A 103 0.95 13.15 -5.36
N ASN A 104 1.53 13.75 -6.40
CA ASN A 104 0.89 14.73 -7.30
C ASN A 104 0.25 15.93 -6.58
N GLY A 105 -0.16 16.95 -7.33
CA GLY A 105 -0.79 18.16 -6.79
C GLY A 105 0.17 19.33 -6.57
N LEU A 106 -0.37 20.53 -6.35
CA LEU A 106 0.40 21.80 -6.25
C LEU A 106 1.51 21.93 -7.31
N TYR A 107 1.13 21.72 -8.59
CA TYR A 107 2.04 21.77 -9.74
C TYR A 107 3.09 20.65 -9.85
N SER A 108 3.08 19.68 -8.93
CA SER A 108 3.88 18.47 -9.02
C SER A 108 3.09 17.38 -9.75
N LEU A 109 3.76 16.72 -10.70
CA LEU A 109 3.23 15.59 -11.43
C LEU A 109 4.30 14.50 -11.53
N GLN A 110 3.94 13.30 -11.08
CA GLN A 110 4.74 12.10 -11.21
C GLN A 110 4.40 11.42 -12.53
N LEU A 111 5.41 11.28 -13.38
CA LEU A 111 5.29 10.72 -14.73
C LEU A 111 5.77 9.27 -14.83
N TYR A 112 6.45 8.77 -13.79
CA TYR A 112 7.02 7.43 -13.75
C TYR A 112 6.57 6.68 -12.51
N ASN A 113 6.65 5.34 -12.58
CA ASN A 113 6.32 4.48 -11.46
C ASN A 113 7.18 4.86 -10.25
N ILE A 114 6.53 5.04 -9.09
CA ILE A 114 7.23 5.39 -7.85
C ILE A 114 6.65 4.58 -6.69
N GLN A 115 7.54 4.30 -5.74
CA GLN A 115 7.20 3.77 -4.44
C GLN A 115 7.58 4.80 -3.38
N ILE A 116 6.61 5.16 -2.53
CA ILE A 116 6.80 6.12 -1.42
C ILE A 116 6.49 5.40 -0.12
N ARG A 117 7.44 5.39 0.82
CA ARG A 117 7.23 4.84 2.16
C ARG A 117 6.56 5.88 3.05
N ILE A 118 5.43 5.53 3.63
CA ILE A 118 4.62 6.38 4.51
C ILE A 118 4.48 5.64 5.86
N SER A 119 5.40 5.91 6.79
CA SER A 119 5.49 5.17 8.05
C SER A 119 5.66 3.66 7.80
N SER A 120 4.73 2.83 8.28
CA SER A 120 4.67 1.38 8.04
C SER A 120 3.97 1.00 6.74
N ALA A 121 3.38 1.96 6.02
CA ALA A 121 2.70 1.73 4.76
C ALA A 121 3.60 2.08 3.56
N LYS A 122 3.26 1.52 2.41
CA LYS A 122 3.94 1.71 1.13
C LYS A 122 2.90 2.14 0.11
N LEU A 123 3.08 3.32 -0.46
CA LEU A 123 2.28 3.79 -1.58
C LEU A 123 3.01 3.41 -2.87
N VAL A 124 2.32 2.72 -3.76
CA VAL A 124 2.81 2.36 -5.10
C VAL A 124 1.94 3.08 -6.11
N TYR A 125 2.57 3.86 -6.99
CA TYR A 125 1.92 4.55 -8.10
C TYR A 125 2.58 4.07 -9.41
N SER A 126 1.76 3.60 -10.35
CA SER A 126 2.18 2.96 -11.61
C SER A 126 1.17 3.18 -12.71
#